data_AF-A0A9X8E3P4-F1
#
_entry.id   AF-A0A9X8E3P4-F1
#
_cell.length_a   1.000
_cell.length_b   1.000
_cell.length_c   1.000
_cell.angle_alpha   90.00
_cell.angle_beta   90.00
_cell.angle_gamma   90.00
#
_symmetry.space_group_name_H-M   'P 1'
#
loop_
_entity.id
_entity.type
_entity.pdbx_description
1 polymer ?
#
loop_
_entity_poly.entity_id
_entity_poly.type
_entity_poly.pdbx_seq_one_letter_code
_entity_poly.pdbx_strand_id
1 'polypeptide(L)'
;MDRNATPELTESTHGSLADTTSFIEYIATKHNSLLTPVITPRFVPRSIVHNPDSDVHVSCSTSSALMTGLAALSNTHTLPIQSHLSENAKEIEWVQALHPDCSSYAEVRPNSNFSLSSGVLNVRQLLNEGVKVGLGTDVSAGYSTSMLDAIRHAVIASKVTALTSPTHQPLTYAEAFHLATVGSAACLGLHDVVGNFVPGKELDMLVVDLGSINSAVDTHDHDDCSSRFQKFLFLGDDRNIVHVYVRGRRLVHLVQTNGTGSIK
;
A
#
# COMPACT_ATOMS: atom_id res chain seq x y z
N MET A 1 -13.79 14.46 4.97
CA MET A 1 -14.04 15.06 3.64
C MET A 1 -15.09 16.13 3.79
N ASP A 2 -14.90 17.28 3.16
CA ASP A 2 -15.72 18.46 3.42
C ASP A 2 -16.67 18.84 2.30
N ARG A 3 -16.69 18.07 1.19
CA ARG A 3 -17.69 18.25 0.14
C ARG A 3 -17.99 16.96 -0.61
N ASN A 4 -19.13 16.97 -1.30
CA ASN A 4 -19.64 15.89 -2.15
C ASN A 4 -19.86 14.54 -1.46
N ALA A 5 -19.85 14.43 -0.12
CA ALA A 5 -20.07 13.18 0.63
C ALA A 5 -21.52 13.08 1.15
N THR A 6 -21.92 11.92 1.69
CA THR A 6 -23.22 11.81 2.38
C THR A 6 -23.22 12.67 3.65
N PRO A 7 -24.37 13.17 4.13
CA PRO A 7 -24.44 14.02 5.32
C PRO A 7 -23.77 13.41 6.56
N GLU A 8 -23.80 12.08 6.71
CA GLU A 8 -23.23 11.36 7.84
C GLU A 8 -21.70 11.25 7.77
N LEU A 9 -21.13 11.40 6.58
CA LEU A 9 -19.69 11.28 6.31
C LEU A 9 -19.04 12.62 5.91
N THR A 10 -19.83 13.70 5.89
CA THR A 10 -19.35 15.05 5.59
C THR A 10 -18.98 15.76 6.87
N GLU A 11 -17.78 16.32 6.91
CA GLU A 11 -17.30 17.15 8.02
C GLU A 11 -17.07 18.59 7.53
N SER A 12 -17.11 19.57 8.42
CA SER A 12 -16.74 20.94 8.02
C SER A 12 -15.21 21.04 7.83
N THR A 13 -14.74 21.92 6.94
CA THR A 13 -13.29 22.18 6.77
C THR A 13 -12.61 22.49 8.10
N HIS A 14 -13.22 23.34 8.93
CA HIS A 14 -12.69 23.69 10.25
C HIS A 14 -12.66 22.48 11.20
N GLY A 15 -13.76 21.70 11.26
CA GLY A 15 -13.83 20.48 12.06
C GLY A 15 -12.74 19.48 11.67
N SER A 16 -12.57 19.24 10.37
CA SER A 16 -11.55 18.33 9.84
C SER A 16 -10.13 18.70 10.27
N LEU A 17 -9.79 19.99 10.18
CA LEU A 17 -8.48 20.49 10.59
C LEU A 17 -8.28 20.40 12.12
N ALA A 18 -9.32 20.68 12.90
CA ALA A 18 -9.29 20.58 14.36
C ALA A 18 -9.12 19.13 14.83
N ASP A 19 -9.86 18.20 14.22
CA ASP A 19 -9.79 16.77 14.54
C ASP A 19 -8.44 16.18 14.10
N THR A 20 -7.94 16.59 12.93
CA THR A 20 -6.59 16.21 12.46
C THR A 20 -5.51 16.68 13.42
N THR A 21 -5.61 17.93 13.91
CA THR A 21 -4.67 18.49 14.90
C THR A 21 -4.74 17.70 16.21
N SER A 22 -5.95 17.45 16.71
CA SER A 22 -6.17 16.67 17.94
C SER A 22 -5.62 15.24 17.82
N PHE A 23 -5.73 14.62 16.64
CA PHE A 23 -5.16 13.31 16.38
C PHE A 23 -3.62 13.32 16.38
N ILE A 24 -2.99 14.33 15.79
CA ILE A 24 -1.52 14.49 15.81
C ILE A 24 -1.03 14.61 17.26
N GLU A 25 -1.67 15.46 18.04
CA GLU A 25 -1.37 15.66 19.47
C GLU A 25 -1.56 14.36 20.25
N TYR A 26 -2.66 13.65 20.01
CA TYR A 26 -2.94 12.35 20.63
C TYR A 26 -1.84 11.32 20.35
N ILE A 27 -1.39 11.20 19.09
CA ILE A 27 -0.29 10.28 18.75
C ILE A 27 1.01 10.70 19.45
N ALA A 28 1.30 12.00 19.54
CA ALA A 28 2.47 12.49 20.27
C ALA A 28 2.46 12.08 21.76
N THR A 29 1.28 12.04 22.42
CA THR A 29 1.15 11.58 23.82
C THR A 29 1.52 10.11 24.04
N LYS A 30 1.56 9.29 22.98
CA LYS A 30 1.91 7.85 23.11
C LYS A 30 3.39 7.62 23.35
N HIS A 31 4.24 8.62 23.09
CA HIS A 31 5.70 8.53 23.25
C HIS A 31 6.29 7.26 22.61
N ASN A 32 5.75 6.86 21.46
CA ASN A 32 6.12 5.63 20.76
C ASN A 32 6.73 5.96 19.41
N SER A 33 8.03 5.72 19.26
CA SER A 33 8.77 6.02 18.03
C SER A 33 8.45 5.08 16.86
N LEU A 34 7.60 4.07 17.04
CA LEU A 34 7.02 3.27 15.94
C LEU A 34 5.77 3.92 15.33
N LEU A 35 5.21 4.94 15.97
CA LEU A 35 3.99 5.60 15.52
C LEU A 35 4.31 6.97 14.92
N THR A 36 3.98 7.14 13.64
CA THR A 36 4.05 8.42 12.94
C THR A 36 2.65 8.76 12.43
N PRO A 37 2.05 9.91 12.82
CA PRO A 37 0.79 10.32 12.25
C PRO A 37 0.97 10.70 10.77
N VAL A 38 -0.03 10.40 9.95
CA VAL A 38 -0.02 10.68 8.51
C VAL A 38 -1.22 11.54 8.17
N ILE A 39 -0.97 12.68 7.52
CA ILE A 39 -2.03 13.57 7.02
C ILE A 39 -2.73 12.85 5.87
N THR A 40 -4.05 12.67 5.98
CA THR A 40 -4.80 11.78 5.08
C THR A 40 -6.01 12.48 4.45
N PRO A 41 -5.80 13.44 3.53
CA PRO A 41 -6.88 13.83 2.62
C PRO A 41 -7.30 12.57 1.84
N ARG A 42 -8.59 12.23 1.83
CA ARG A 42 -9.02 10.97 1.21
C ARG A 42 -8.72 10.98 -0.29
N PHE A 43 -9.23 11.98 -1.01
CA PHE A 43 -8.94 12.24 -2.44
C PHE A 43 -9.42 13.63 -2.84
N VAL A 44 -8.98 14.08 -4.02
CA VAL A 44 -9.39 15.36 -4.61
C VAL A 44 -10.84 15.28 -5.14
N PRO A 45 -11.20 14.33 -6.03
CA PRO A 45 -12.53 13.71 -6.11
C PRO A 45 -12.49 12.19 -6.42
N ARG A 46 -13.53 11.40 -6.08
CA ARG A 46 -13.72 10.01 -6.54
C ARG A 46 -15.18 9.76 -6.86
N SER A 47 -15.46 9.22 -8.04
CA SER A 47 -16.80 8.72 -8.38
C SER A 47 -17.02 7.34 -7.75
N ILE A 48 -18.00 7.21 -6.85
CA ILE A 48 -18.36 5.93 -6.24
C ILE A 48 -19.71 5.50 -6.85
N VAL A 49 -19.62 4.64 -7.88
CA VAL A 49 -20.73 3.93 -8.53
C VAL A 49 -21.68 4.79 -9.38
N HIS A 50 -21.99 4.28 -10.57
CA HIS A 50 -23.11 4.73 -11.38
C HIS A 50 -24.26 3.75 -11.13
N ASN A 51 -25.29 4.16 -10.38
CA ASN A 51 -26.56 3.46 -10.42
C ASN A 51 -27.28 3.95 -11.68
N PRO A 52 -27.51 3.12 -12.70
CA PRO A 52 -28.17 3.56 -13.94
C PRO A 52 -29.62 4.03 -13.70
N ASP A 53 -30.21 3.71 -12.54
CA ASP A 53 -31.58 4.07 -12.18
C ASP A 53 -31.68 5.25 -11.19
N SER A 54 -30.56 5.91 -10.83
CA SER A 54 -30.61 7.12 -9.99
C SER A 54 -29.52 8.13 -10.35
N ASP A 55 -29.93 9.38 -10.60
CA ASP A 55 -29.05 10.56 -10.80
C ASP A 55 -28.20 10.94 -9.56
N VAL A 56 -28.20 10.11 -8.51
CA VAL A 56 -27.45 10.36 -7.29
C VAL A 56 -26.01 9.87 -7.48
N HIS A 57 -25.14 10.80 -7.90
CA HIS A 57 -23.70 10.63 -7.78
C HIS A 57 -23.30 10.72 -6.31
N VAL A 58 -23.12 9.59 -5.64
CA VAL A 58 -22.44 9.56 -4.34
C VAL A 58 -20.95 9.69 -4.64
N SER A 59 -20.41 10.87 -4.42
CA SER A 59 -18.98 11.12 -4.47
C SER A 59 -18.47 11.38 -3.06
N CYS A 60 -17.23 11.78 -2.93
CA CYS A 60 -16.78 12.63 -1.85
C CYS A 60 -15.51 13.35 -2.30
N SER A 61 -15.08 14.39 -1.61
CA SER A 61 -13.88 15.13 -2.02
C SER A 61 -13.37 16.05 -0.93
N THR A 62 -12.11 16.42 -1.07
CA THR A 62 -11.43 17.39 -0.23
C THR A 62 -11.41 18.73 -0.96
N SER A 63 -11.92 19.79 -0.34
CA SER A 63 -11.87 21.14 -0.92
C SER A 63 -10.44 21.68 -0.95
N SER A 64 -10.16 22.66 -1.82
CA SER A 64 -8.86 23.34 -1.85
C SER A 64 -8.51 24.02 -0.53
N ALA A 65 -9.51 24.53 0.21
CA ALA A 65 -9.31 25.12 1.52
C ALA A 65 -8.84 24.07 2.54
N LEU A 66 -9.49 22.90 2.57
CA LEU A 66 -9.08 21.79 3.43
C LEU A 66 -7.70 21.26 3.04
N MET A 67 -7.42 21.06 1.75
CA MET A 67 -6.09 20.64 1.28
C MET A 67 -4.99 21.63 1.68
N THR A 68 -5.23 22.94 1.57
CA THR A 68 -4.28 23.97 1.98
C THR A 68 -4.01 23.92 3.48
N GLY A 69 -5.06 23.76 4.30
CA GLY A 69 -4.93 23.61 5.75
C GLY A 69 -4.17 22.35 6.15
N LEU A 70 -4.47 21.21 5.53
CA LEU A 70 -3.78 19.94 5.77
C LEU A 70 -2.30 20.01 5.35
N ALA A 71 -1.99 20.68 4.23
CA ALA A 71 -0.61 20.93 3.81
C ALA A 71 0.14 21.82 4.81
N ALA A 72 -0.52 22.86 5.36
CA ALA A 72 0.07 23.68 6.41
C ALA A 72 0.37 22.87 7.69
N LEU A 73 -0.52 21.96 8.09
CA LEU A 73 -0.30 21.04 9.21
C LEU A 73 0.88 20.09 8.96
N SER A 74 0.95 19.50 7.76
CA SER A 74 2.06 18.65 7.32
C SER A 74 3.39 19.41 7.41
N ASN A 75 3.46 20.63 6.86
CA ASN A 75 4.67 21.45 6.91
C ASN A 75 5.07 21.82 8.35
N THR A 76 4.10 22.19 9.18
CA THR A 76 4.35 22.61 10.57
C THR A 76 4.92 21.46 11.41
N HIS A 77 4.41 20.24 11.21
CA HIS A 77 4.80 19.07 12.00
C HIS A 77 5.79 18.15 11.28
N THR A 78 6.20 18.50 10.05
CA THR A 78 7.03 17.66 9.16
C THR A 78 6.46 16.24 9.02
N LEU A 79 5.17 16.15 8.73
CA LEU A 79 4.45 14.87 8.64
C LEU A 79 4.23 14.43 7.19
N PRO A 80 4.28 13.11 6.90
CA PRO A 80 3.94 12.59 5.59
C PRO A 80 2.47 12.80 5.26
N ILE A 81 2.16 12.79 3.97
CA ILE A 81 0.80 12.85 3.41
C ILE A 81 0.54 11.56 2.64
N GLN A 82 -0.65 11.01 2.76
CA GLN A 82 -1.15 9.93 1.90
C GLN A 82 -2.55 10.29 1.35
N SER A 83 -2.84 9.90 0.12
CA SER A 83 -4.14 10.13 -0.52
C SER A 83 -4.45 8.97 -1.48
N HIS A 84 -5.60 9.01 -2.16
CA HIS A 84 -5.82 8.26 -3.40
C HIS A 84 -5.53 9.15 -4.63
N LEU A 85 -5.03 8.53 -5.70
CA LEU A 85 -4.63 9.19 -6.96
C LEU A 85 -4.73 8.17 -8.14
N SER A 86 -5.27 8.62 -9.28
CA SER A 86 -5.50 7.91 -10.57
C SER A 86 -6.13 6.53 -10.46
N GLU A 87 -7.16 6.34 -9.64
CA GLU A 87 -7.71 5.01 -9.44
C GLU A 87 -8.58 4.56 -10.63
N ASN A 88 -9.32 5.45 -11.29
CA ASN A 88 -10.10 5.07 -12.48
C ASN A 88 -10.28 6.20 -13.51
N ALA A 89 -10.67 5.85 -14.74
CA ALA A 89 -10.79 6.82 -15.84
C ALA A 89 -11.81 7.94 -15.57
N LYS A 90 -12.94 7.63 -14.90
CA LYS A 90 -13.96 8.63 -14.56
C LYS A 90 -13.48 9.59 -13.49
N GLU A 91 -12.71 9.09 -12.52
CA GLU A 91 -12.02 9.93 -11.54
C GLU A 91 -11.05 10.88 -12.22
N ILE A 92 -10.22 10.37 -13.14
CA ILE A 92 -9.25 11.20 -13.89
C ILE A 92 -9.95 12.32 -14.65
N GLU A 93 -11.01 12.00 -15.40
CA GLU A 93 -11.82 13.00 -16.13
C GLU A 93 -12.39 14.05 -15.17
N TRP A 94 -12.85 13.64 -14.00
CA TRP A 94 -13.44 14.56 -13.03
C TRP A 94 -12.41 15.42 -12.30
N VAL A 95 -11.25 14.86 -11.94
CA VAL A 95 -10.10 15.63 -11.43
C VAL A 95 -9.71 16.69 -12.44
N GLN A 96 -9.60 16.34 -13.73
CA GLN A 96 -9.29 17.29 -14.80
C GLN A 96 -10.32 18.41 -14.91
N ALA A 97 -11.61 18.10 -14.75
CA ALA A 97 -12.66 19.12 -14.75
C ALA A 97 -12.58 20.07 -13.54
N LEU A 98 -12.15 19.58 -12.37
CA LEU A 98 -12.06 20.36 -11.13
C LEU A 98 -10.71 21.08 -10.94
N HIS A 99 -9.64 20.54 -11.50
CA HIS A 99 -8.25 20.96 -11.32
C HIS A 99 -7.48 20.91 -12.66
N PRO A 100 -7.85 21.77 -13.64
CA PRO A 100 -7.26 21.76 -14.99
C PRO A 100 -5.77 22.16 -15.02
N ASP A 101 -5.24 22.64 -13.89
CA ASP A 101 -3.88 23.14 -13.66
C ASP A 101 -2.88 22.05 -13.20
N CYS A 102 -3.35 20.83 -12.91
CA CYS A 102 -2.51 19.73 -12.43
C CYS A 102 -2.08 18.77 -13.57
N SER A 103 -0.80 18.39 -13.61
CA SER A 103 -0.20 17.68 -14.77
C SER A 103 0.07 16.17 -14.61
N SER A 104 -0.08 15.57 -13.43
CA SER A 104 0.12 14.11 -13.24
C SER A 104 -0.45 13.60 -11.89
N TYR A 105 -0.96 12.35 -11.87
CA TYR A 105 -1.92 11.85 -10.87
C TYR A 105 -1.62 10.39 -10.40
N ALA A 106 -0.38 9.86 -10.43
CA ALA A 106 -0.13 8.42 -10.23
C ALA A 106 0.19 7.93 -8.78
N GLU A 107 -0.58 6.97 -8.25
CA GLU A 107 -0.24 6.08 -7.11
C GLU A 107 -0.69 4.61 -7.34
N VAL A 108 -0.14 3.61 -6.61
CA VAL A 108 -0.04 2.18 -7.05
C VAL A 108 -0.73 1.15 -6.15
N ARG A 109 -1.70 0.37 -6.65
CA ARG A 109 -2.31 -0.81 -5.95
C ARG A 109 -2.88 -1.88 -6.92
N PRO A 110 -2.17 -3.00 -7.16
CA PRO A 110 -2.55 -3.92 -8.24
C PRO A 110 -3.75 -4.84 -7.94
N ASN A 111 -3.93 -5.30 -6.69
CA ASN A 111 -5.03 -6.22 -6.34
C ASN A 111 -6.40 -5.51 -6.47
N SER A 112 -6.56 -4.34 -5.82
CA SER A 112 -7.78 -3.54 -5.95
C SER A 112 -8.06 -3.11 -7.38
N ASN A 113 -7.03 -2.76 -8.15
CA ASN A 113 -7.20 -2.36 -9.54
C ASN A 113 -7.89 -3.43 -10.39
N PHE A 114 -7.58 -4.70 -10.16
CA PHE A 114 -8.27 -5.80 -10.84
C PHE A 114 -9.66 -6.05 -10.25
N SER A 115 -9.79 -6.08 -8.92
CA SER A 115 -11.07 -6.32 -8.25
C SER A 115 -12.13 -5.28 -8.58
N LEU A 116 -11.74 -4.02 -8.79
CA LEU A 116 -12.63 -2.92 -9.15
C LEU A 116 -12.72 -2.64 -10.65
N SER A 117 -12.01 -3.42 -11.49
CA SER A 117 -11.90 -3.16 -12.94
C SER A 117 -11.39 -1.74 -13.27
N SER A 118 -10.48 -1.24 -12.44
CA SER A 118 -9.89 0.11 -12.54
C SER A 118 -8.93 0.26 -13.72
N GLY A 119 -8.09 -0.76 -13.96
CA GLY A 119 -7.08 -0.75 -15.03
C GLY A 119 -5.77 -1.45 -14.65
N VAL A 120 -4.76 -1.30 -15.49
CA VAL A 120 -3.41 -1.88 -15.27
C VAL A 120 -2.38 -0.76 -15.25
N LEU A 121 -1.69 -0.60 -14.12
CA LEU A 121 -0.65 0.43 -14.00
C LEU A 121 0.64 -0.02 -14.68
N ASN A 122 1.21 0.84 -15.53
CA ASN A 122 2.50 0.61 -16.16
C ASN A 122 3.66 0.95 -15.20
N VAL A 123 3.94 0.06 -14.25
CA VAL A 123 5.01 0.25 -13.25
C VAL A 123 6.38 0.46 -13.90
N ARG A 124 6.68 -0.25 -15.01
CA ARG A 124 7.96 -0.10 -15.72
C ARG A 124 8.18 1.34 -16.19
N GLN A 125 7.15 1.99 -16.72
CA GLN A 125 7.25 3.38 -17.16
C GLN A 125 7.57 4.31 -15.99
N LEU A 126 6.85 4.18 -14.87
CA LEU A 126 7.08 5.01 -13.68
C LEU A 126 8.52 4.87 -13.15
N LEU A 127 9.03 3.63 -13.11
CA LEU A 127 10.41 3.38 -12.71
C LEU A 127 11.42 4.01 -13.69
N ASN A 128 11.17 3.94 -15.00
CA ASN A 128 12.03 4.56 -16.02
C ASN A 128 12.01 6.09 -15.93
N GLU A 129 10.90 6.68 -15.47
CA GLU A 129 10.75 8.12 -15.22
C GLU A 129 11.32 8.56 -13.86
N GLY A 130 11.89 7.64 -13.07
CA GLY A 130 12.49 7.93 -11.77
C GLY A 130 11.49 8.14 -10.63
N VAL A 131 10.22 7.76 -10.83
CA VAL A 131 9.20 7.80 -9.78
C VAL A 131 9.46 6.68 -8.78
N LYS A 132 9.41 7.01 -7.49
CA LYS A 132 9.50 6.01 -6.40
C LYS A 132 8.22 5.18 -6.39
N VAL A 133 8.35 3.86 -6.50
CA VAL A 133 7.20 2.94 -6.51
C VAL A 133 7.34 1.92 -5.38
N GLY A 134 6.24 1.72 -4.66
CA GLY A 134 6.06 0.68 -3.64
C GLY A 134 4.82 -0.16 -3.94
N LEU A 135 4.58 -1.17 -3.10
CA LEU A 135 3.36 -2.00 -3.17
C LEU A 135 2.48 -1.80 -1.93
N GLY A 136 1.17 -1.90 -2.14
CA GLY A 136 0.14 -1.89 -1.10
C GLY A 136 -0.97 -2.88 -1.42
N THR A 137 -1.68 -3.33 -0.39
CA THR A 137 -2.76 -4.33 -0.49
C THR A 137 -4.12 -3.72 -0.83
N ASP A 138 -4.35 -2.49 -0.35
CA ASP A 138 -5.61 -1.75 -0.51
C ASP A 138 -6.86 -2.42 0.07
N VAL A 139 -6.71 -3.10 1.20
CA VAL A 139 -7.87 -3.69 1.87
C VAL A 139 -8.88 -2.58 2.22
N SER A 140 -10.17 -2.73 1.92
CA SER A 140 -10.87 -3.92 1.41
C SER A 140 -11.23 -3.89 -0.07
N ALA A 141 -10.78 -2.88 -0.83
CA ALA A 141 -10.94 -2.87 -2.29
C ALA A 141 -10.14 -4.01 -2.92
N GLY A 142 -8.94 -4.25 -2.39
CA GLY A 142 -8.24 -5.51 -2.53
C GLY A 142 -8.68 -6.51 -1.47
N TYR A 143 -8.84 -7.77 -1.87
CA TYR A 143 -9.39 -8.81 -1.00
C TYR A 143 -8.34 -9.49 -0.10
N SER A 144 -7.05 -9.28 -0.36
CA SER A 144 -5.95 -9.94 0.35
C SER A 144 -5.20 -8.98 1.25
N THR A 145 -4.90 -9.40 2.47
CA THR A 145 -4.01 -8.69 3.41
C THR A 145 -2.52 -9.00 3.17
N SER A 146 -2.21 -9.93 2.27
CA SER A 146 -0.85 -10.43 2.09
C SER A 146 -0.04 -9.59 1.09
N MET A 147 1.16 -9.17 1.49
CA MET A 147 2.13 -8.57 0.56
C MET A 147 2.65 -9.56 -0.48
N LEU A 148 2.63 -10.88 -0.19
CA LEU A 148 2.95 -11.89 -1.20
C LEU A 148 1.92 -11.87 -2.33
N ASP A 149 0.64 -11.64 -1.99
CA ASP A 149 -0.41 -11.48 -2.98
C ASP A 149 -0.24 -10.19 -3.81
N ALA A 150 0.12 -9.08 -3.17
CA ALA A 150 0.44 -7.83 -3.86
C ALA A 150 1.62 -7.99 -4.85
N ILE A 151 2.68 -8.74 -4.46
CA ILE A 151 3.82 -9.08 -5.33
C ILE A 151 3.36 -9.89 -6.54
N ARG A 152 2.56 -10.94 -6.34
CA ARG A 152 2.04 -11.80 -7.42
C ARG A 152 1.22 -10.98 -8.41
N HIS A 153 0.31 -10.14 -7.92
CA HIS A 153 -0.52 -9.29 -8.75
C HIS A 153 0.29 -8.21 -9.49
N ALA A 154 1.34 -7.65 -8.90
CA ALA A 154 2.24 -6.73 -9.60
C ALA A 154 2.95 -7.40 -10.79
N VAL A 155 3.44 -8.62 -10.60
CA VAL A 155 4.05 -9.41 -11.69
C VAL A 155 3.02 -9.71 -12.77
N ILE A 156 1.82 -10.18 -12.40
CA ILE A 156 0.75 -10.48 -13.36
C ILE A 156 0.34 -9.22 -14.13
N ALA A 157 0.14 -8.09 -13.46
CA ALA A 157 -0.19 -6.81 -14.08
C ALA A 157 0.83 -6.40 -15.14
N SER A 158 2.13 -6.47 -14.82
CA SER A 158 3.18 -6.14 -15.79
C SER A 158 3.20 -7.08 -17.01
N LYS A 159 2.87 -8.36 -16.81
CA LYS A 159 2.75 -9.33 -17.91
C LYS A 159 1.53 -9.03 -18.78
N VAL A 160 0.40 -8.65 -18.19
CA VAL A 160 -0.80 -8.23 -18.95
C VAL A 160 -0.47 -7.02 -19.83
N THR A 161 0.29 -6.04 -19.32
CA THR A 161 0.78 -4.92 -20.16
C THR A 161 1.69 -5.40 -21.30
N ALA A 162 2.56 -6.38 -21.07
CA ALA A 162 3.40 -6.94 -22.14
C ALA A 162 2.60 -7.69 -23.22
N LEU A 163 1.44 -8.27 -22.88
CA LEU A 163 0.57 -8.91 -23.88
C LEU A 163 -0.02 -7.90 -24.88
N THR A 164 -0.23 -6.66 -24.46
CA THR A 164 -0.78 -5.60 -25.31
C THR A 164 0.29 -4.64 -25.86
N SER A 165 1.52 -4.71 -25.35
CA SER A 165 2.65 -3.88 -25.76
C SER A 165 3.92 -4.74 -25.89
N PRO A 166 4.29 -5.19 -27.11
CA PRO A 166 5.41 -6.12 -27.32
C PRO A 166 6.78 -5.60 -26.87
N THR A 167 6.94 -4.29 -26.74
CA THR A 167 8.18 -3.65 -26.27
C THR A 167 8.25 -3.52 -24.75
N HIS A 168 7.14 -3.76 -24.04
CA HIS A 168 7.09 -3.67 -22.58
C HIS A 168 7.81 -4.87 -21.96
N GLN A 169 8.74 -4.57 -21.04
CA GLN A 169 9.44 -5.56 -20.24
C GLN A 169 8.70 -5.76 -18.91
N PRO A 170 8.10 -6.95 -18.67
CA PRO A 170 7.45 -7.26 -17.40
C PRO A 170 8.39 -7.11 -16.21
N LEU A 171 7.81 -7.01 -15.02
CA LEU A 171 8.56 -7.08 -13.77
C LEU A 171 9.03 -8.51 -13.53
N THR A 172 10.29 -8.63 -13.13
CA THR A 172 10.81 -9.86 -12.52
C THR A 172 10.28 -10.03 -11.10
N TYR A 173 10.36 -11.24 -10.54
CA TYR A 173 10.00 -11.47 -9.13
C TYR A 173 10.89 -10.67 -8.17
N ALA A 174 12.17 -10.47 -8.54
CA ALA A 174 13.13 -9.72 -7.73
C ALA A 174 12.79 -8.23 -7.71
N GLU A 175 12.39 -7.65 -8.85
CA GLU A 175 11.89 -6.28 -8.91
C GLU A 175 10.59 -6.13 -8.10
N ALA A 176 9.63 -7.04 -8.25
CA ALA A 176 8.39 -6.98 -7.47
C ALA A 176 8.64 -7.10 -5.96
N PHE A 177 9.59 -7.96 -5.54
CA PHE A 177 10.01 -8.04 -4.14
C PHE A 177 10.72 -6.77 -3.66
N HIS A 178 11.55 -6.15 -4.52
CA HIS A 178 12.16 -4.85 -4.22
C HIS A 178 11.08 -3.78 -3.98
N LEU A 179 10.04 -3.71 -4.82
CA LEU A 179 8.93 -2.78 -4.64
C LEU A 179 8.20 -3.01 -3.31
N ALA A 180 8.01 -4.27 -2.90
CA ALA A 180 7.39 -4.61 -1.61
C ALA A 180 8.25 -4.30 -0.37
N THR A 181 9.53 -4.01 -0.54
CA THR A 181 10.50 -3.82 0.56
C THR A 181 11.17 -2.45 0.48
N VAL A 182 12.30 -2.35 -0.21
CA VAL A 182 13.08 -1.11 -0.37
C VAL A 182 12.27 -0.03 -1.10
N GLY A 183 11.50 -0.39 -2.12
CA GLY A 183 10.64 0.53 -2.86
C GLY A 183 9.59 1.19 -1.97
N SER A 184 8.82 0.38 -1.23
CA SER A 184 7.86 0.89 -0.24
C SER A 184 8.54 1.72 0.85
N ALA A 185 9.70 1.32 1.36
CA ALA A 185 10.46 2.13 2.31
C ALA A 185 10.86 3.51 1.72
N ALA A 186 11.23 3.56 0.44
CA ALA A 186 11.54 4.81 -0.25
C ALA A 186 10.31 5.70 -0.47
N CYS A 187 9.15 5.13 -0.78
CA CYS A 187 7.88 5.86 -0.86
C CYS A 187 7.49 6.49 0.49
N LEU A 188 7.77 5.79 1.59
CA LEU A 188 7.48 6.26 2.95
C LEU A 188 8.56 7.19 3.53
N GLY A 189 9.63 7.48 2.79
CA GLY A 189 10.76 8.26 3.31
C GLY A 189 11.62 7.51 4.35
N LEU A 190 11.40 6.20 4.53
CA LEU A 190 12.07 5.35 5.50
C LEU A 190 13.22 4.53 4.91
N HIS A 191 13.64 4.82 3.68
CA HIS A 191 14.71 4.11 2.99
C HIS A 191 16.07 4.09 3.70
N ASP A 192 16.36 5.03 4.60
CA ASP A 192 17.58 5.01 5.42
C ASP A 192 17.41 4.26 6.74
N VAL A 193 16.18 3.86 7.08
CA VAL A 193 15.82 3.25 8.36
C VAL A 193 15.52 1.76 8.22
N VAL A 194 14.78 1.36 7.18
CA VAL A 194 14.32 -0.03 6.95
C VAL A 194 14.42 -0.45 5.48
N GLY A 195 13.94 -1.65 5.18
CA GLY A 195 13.73 -2.17 3.82
C GLY A 195 14.77 -3.18 3.33
N ASN A 196 15.96 -3.21 3.93
CA ASN A 196 17.01 -4.20 3.63
C ASN A 196 18.00 -4.37 4.79
N PHE A 197 18.92 -5.34 4.64
CA PHE A 197 19.94 -5.64 5.65
C PHE A 197 21.25 -4.89 5.36
N VAL A 198 21.25 -3.59 5.66
CA VAL A 198 22.44 -2.73 5.60
C VAL A 198 22.81 -2.29 7.02
N PRO A 199 24.10 -2.39 7.44
CA PRO A 199 24.52 -1.91 8.76
C PRO A 199 24.09 -0.46 9.03
N GLY A 200 23.53 -0.21 10.20
CA GLY A 200 22.98 1.09 10.60
C GLY A 200 21.46 1.19 10.50
N LYS A 201 20.80 0.30 9.74
CA LYS A 201 19.34 0.22 9.66
C LYS A 201 18.72 -0.57 10.80
N GLU A 202 17.44 -0.30 11.06
CA GLU A 202 16.61 -1.07 11.98
C GLU A 202 16.35 -2.48 11.43
N LEU A 203 16.34 -3.48 12.32
CA LEU A 203 16.13 -4.88 11.94
C LEU A 203 14.63 -5.22 11.89
N ASP A 204 14.02 -4.94 10.74
CA ASP A 204 12.69 -5.41 10.37
C ASP A 204 12.83 -6.62 9.44
N MET A 205 12.40 -7.79 9.91
CA MET A 205 12.74 -9.08 9.29
C MET A 205 11.62 -10.10 9.44
N LEU A 206 11.44 -10.91 8.40
CA LEU A 206 10.68 -12.14 8.44
C LEU A 206 11.64 -13.34 8.42
N VAL A 207 11.42 -14.31 9.29
CA VAL A 207 12.07 -15.62 9.21
C VAL A 207 11.11 -16.55 8.49
N VAL A 208 11.55 -17.09 7.36
CA VAL A 208 10.74 -17.94 6.49
C VAL A 208 11.24 -19.37 6.57
N ASP A 209 10.33 -20.30 6.86
CA ASP A 209 10.56 -21.75 6.82
C ASP A 209 9.65 -22.39 5.77
N LEU A 210 10.26 -22.95 4.72
CA LEU A 210 9.53 -23.62 3.65
C LEU A 210 9.17 -25.07 3.99
N GLY A 211 9.81 -25.63 5.02
CA GLY A 211 9.48 -26.95 5.59
C GLY A 211 8.47 -26.88 6.73
N SER A 212 7.84 -25.72 6.93
CA SER A 212 6.83 -25.56 7.98
C SER A 212 5.65 -26.52 7.80
N ILE A 213 5.01 -26.87 8.90
CA ILE A 213 3.88 -27.79 8.88
C ILE A 213 2.77 -27.26 7.97
N ASN A 214 2.25 -28.10 7.08
CA ASN A 214 1.26 -27.74 6.07
C ASN A 214 1.71 -26.60 5.12
N SER A 215 3.02 -26.43 4.91
CA SER A 215 3.55 -25.56 3.86
C SER A 215 2.93 -25.94 2.51
N ALA A 216 2.53 -24.94 1.72
CA ALA A 216 2.12 -25.13 0.33
C ALA A 216 3.33 -25.17 -0.64
N VAL A 217 4.55 -25.12 -0.10
CA VAL A 217 5.79 -25.01 -0.86
C VAL A 217 6.60 -26.29 -0.75
N ASP A 218 6.75 -27.02 -1.85
CA ASP A 218 7.66 -28.17 -1.93
C ASP A 218 9.07 -27.76 -2.33
N THR A 219 10.04 -28.16 -1.52
CA THR A 219 11.48 -27.96 -1.79
C THR A 219 12.14 -29.28 -2.19
N HIS A 220 13.13 -29.19 -3.07
CA HIS A 220 13.89 -30.32 -3.61
C HIS A 220 15.39 -30.05 -3.44
N ASP A 221 16.20 -31.12 -3.44
CA ASP A 221 17.64 -31.02 -3.19
C ASP A 221 18.40 -30.12 -4.18
N HIS A 222 17.89 -29.99 -5.41
CA HIS A 222 18.48 -29.16 -6.46
C HIS A 222 18.01 -27.69 -6.44
N ASP A 223 17.08 -27.31 -5.55
CA ASP A 223 16.64 -25.92 -5.44
C ASP A 223 17.72 -25.08 -4.74
N ASP A 224 18.28 -24.10 -5.47
CA ASP A 224 19.14 -23.08 -4.90
C ASP A 224 18.35 -22.01 -4.11
N CYS A 225 19.06 -21.09 -3.45
CA CYS A 225 18.42 -20.04 -2.65
C CYS A 225 17.43 -19.20 -3.45
N SER A 226 17.77 -18.84 -4.69
CA SER A 226 16.92 -18.03 -5.57
C SER A 226 15.63 -18.78 -5.95
N SER A 227 15.73 -20.07 -6.28
CA SER A 227 14.59 -20.92 -6.61
C SER A 227 13.67 -21.11 -5.41
N ARG A 228 14.24 -21.39 -4.23
CA ARG A 228 13.47 -21.49 -2.96
C ARG A 228 12.76 -20.18 -2.64
N PHE A 229 13.45 -19.05 -2.80
CA PHE A 229 12.88 -17.73 -2.55
C PHE A 229 11.76 -17.39 -3.55
N GLN A 230 11.96 -17.69 -4.83
CA GLN A 230 10.93 -17.53 -5.85
C GLN A 230 9.71 -18.40 -5.55
N LYS A 231 9.91 -19.67 -5.17
CA LYS A 231 8.83 -20.58 -4.75
C LYS A 231 8.05 -19.99 -3.56
N PHE A 232 8.74 -19.47 -2.55
CA PHE A 232 8.08 -18.77 -1.44
C PHE A 232 7.22 -17.60 -1.91
N LEU A 233 7.74 -16.72 -2.77
CA LEU A 233 6.98 -15.57 -3.25
C LEU A 233 5.70 -15.98 -3.99
N PHE A 234 5.73 -17.06 -4.78
CA PHE A 234 4.59 -17.47 -5.60
C PHE A 234 3.64 -18.48 -4.94
N LEU A 235 4.14 -19.32 -4.02
CA LEU A 235 3.38 -20.43 -3.43
C LEU A 235 3.22 -20.32 -1.91
N GLY A 236 4.12 -19.60 -1.24
CA GLY A 236 4.12 -19.49 0.21
C GLY A 236 3.01 -18.59 0.76
N ASP A 237 2.78 -18.69 2.07
CA ASP A 237 1.83 -17.85 2.78
C ASP A 237 2.27 -17.64 4.24
N ASP A 238 1.35 -17.21 5.10
CA ASP A 238 1.60 -16.94 6.51
C ASP A 238 2.12 -18.17 7.27
N ARG A 239 1.78 -19.40 6.84
CA ARG A 239 2.28 -20.64 7.45
C ARG A 239 3.80 -20.77 7.33
N ASN A 240 4.41 -20.12 6.33
CA ASN A 240 5.84 -20.15 6.12
C ASN A 240 6.57 -19.06 6.93
N ILE A 241 5.88 -18.06 7.47
CA ILE A 241 6.49 -16.95 8.22
C ILE A 241 6.53 -17.31 9.71
N VAL A 242 7.62 -17.94 10.15
CA VAL A 242 7.72 -18.50 11.51
C VAL A 242 8.07 -17.46 12.58
N HIS A 243 8.78 -16.40 12.21
CA HIS A 243 9.06 -15.27 13.10
C HIS A 243 8.97 -13.94 12.37
N VAL A 244 8.52 -12.92 13.08
CA VAL A 244 8.50 -11.53 12.63
C VAL A 244 9.28 -10.70 13.65
N TYR A 245 10.22 -9.91 13.17
CA TYR A 245 11.00 -8.98 13.96
C TYR A 245 10.70 -7.55 13.50
N VAL A 246 10.50 -6.65 14.46
CA VAL A 246 10.42 -5.21 14.24
C VAL A 246 11.40 -4.54 15.20
N ARG A 247 12.33 -3.75 14.67
CA ARG A 247 13.46 -3.17 15.42
C ARG A 247 14.23 -4.19 16.24
N GLY A 248 14.44 -5.38 15.65
CA GLY A 248 15.13 -6.50 16.29
C GLY A 248 14.34 -7.17 17.43
N ARG A 249 13.12 -6.73 17.73
CA ARG A 249 12.24 -7.39 18.71
C ARG A 249 11.32 -8.38 18.00
N ARG A 250 11.33 -9.63 18.45
CA ARG A 250 10.43 -10.66 17.93
C ARG A 250 9.00 -10.39 18.38
N LEU A 251 8.06 -10.28 17.44
CA LEU A 251 6.64 -9.99 17.71
C LEU A 251 5.75 -11.23 17.65
N VAL A 252 5.97 -12.13 16.68
CA VAL A 252 5.10 -13.29 16.48
C VAL A 252 5.68 -14.55 17.16
N HIS A 253 4.90 -15.13 18.08
CA HIS A 253 4.97 -16.53 18.48
C HIS A 253 3.91 -17.28 17.67
N LEU A 254 4.26 -17.90 16.56
CA LEU A 254 3.42 -18.99 16.05
C LEU A 254 3.57 -20.13 17.06
N VAL A 255 2.50 -20.40 17.81
CA VAL A 255 2.44 -21.54 18.73
C VAL A 255 2.65 -22.79 17.88
N GLN A 256 3.80 -23.45 18.04
CA GLN A 256 3.89 -24.86 17.68
C GLN A 256 2.90 -25.57 18.60
N THR A 257 1.72 -25.93 18.10
CA THR A 257 0.81 -26.84 18.80
C THR A 257 1.40 -28.23 18.77
N ASN A 258 2.47 -28.45 19.54
CA ASN A 258 2.72 -29.77 20.09
C ASN A 258 1.56 -30.01 21.05
N GLY A 259 0.73 -31.00 20.73
CA GLY A 259 -0.45 -31.33 21.51
C GLY A 259 -0.15 -31.38 23.01
N THR A 260 -1.09 -30.87 23.80
CA THR A 260 -1.06 -30.66 25.27
C THR A 260 -0.59 -29.27 25.71
N GLY A 261 -1.55 -28.37 25.98
CA GLY A 261 -1.26 -27.10 26.63
C GLY A 261 -2.50 -26.24 26.79
N SER A 262 -3.13 -26.32 27.97
CA SER A 262 -4.29 -25.54 28.37
C SER A 262 -4.02 -24.03 28.30
N ILE A 263 -4.96 -23.29 27.75
CA ILE A 263 -5.01 -21.82 27.80
C ILE A 263 -5.22 -21.40 29.27
N LYS A 264 -4.32 -20.58 29.79
CA LYS A 264 -4.56 -19.66 30.91
C LYS A 264 -4.39 -18.25 30.41
#